data_AF-A0A925DFD7-F1
#
_entry.id   AF-A0A925DFD7-F1
#
_cell.length_a   1.000
_cell.length_b   1.000
_cell.length_c   1.000
_cell.angle_alpha   90.00
_cell.angle_beta   90.00
_cell.angle_gamma   90.00
#
_symmetry.space_group_name_H-M   'P 1'
#
loop_
_entity.id
_entity.type
_entity.pdbx_description
1 polymer ?
#
loop_
_entity_poly.entity_id
_entity_poly.type
_entity_poly.pdbx_seq_one_letter_code
_entity_poly.pdbx_strand_id
1 'polypeptide(L)'
;MKIANLKIGTRLCGAFGLLLALMAGLIVIAILQFDDVGRINGRIIEQDWVKADAANTINLLTRANARSSMELLITPDRAREAQIGATIDGNRRVVDGALATLEQLIHRPEGTALLAKIKERRALYLGALAGVGKLVADERREEAGKIMLASALPALDALTESVVALSNLQKHIVAASGAEVVHLTASARALMIGLGAAATLLGVALAYWISGTITGPLRQAVTVAQKVAEGDLSSEIEVHGKDEAGQLLAALRDMNGNLVGIVGQVRQGTEAICAASGQIASGNLDLSARTEEQAGALQQTAAAMEELASAVKHNANHARQANELALCASDTALRGGAVVAQVVQTMGSINASARKVADIIGVIDGIAFQTNILALNAAVEAARAGEQGRGFAVVATEVRNLAQRSATAAKEIKELIVESGGKVEAGTKLVDQAGQSMTEV
;
A
#
# COMPACT_ATOMS: atom_id res chain seq x y z
N MET A 1 38.79 -5.74 4.70
CA MET A 1 37.56 -4.92 4.75
C MET A 1 37.41 -4.21 3.40
N LYS A 2 36.31 -4.38 2.65
CA LYS A 2 36.10 -3.62 1.41
C LYS A 2 35.80 -2.16 1.79
N ILE A 3 36.62 -1.20 1.33
CA ILE A 3 36.47 0.24 1.63
C ILE A 3 35.09 0.76 1.20
N ALA A 4 34.48 0.14 0.19
CA ALA A 4 33.10 0.42 -0.25
C ALA A 4 32.02 0.18 0.82
N ASN A 5 32.27 -0.62 1.85
CA ASN A 5 31.29 -0.89 2.93
C ASN A 5 31.37 0.13 4.08
N LEU A 6 32.28 1.10 4.01
CA LEU A 6 32.37 2.16 5.01
C LEU A 6 31.24 3.16 4.81
N LYS A 7 30.76 3.71 5.93
CA LYS A 7 29.82 4.82 5.94
C LYS A 7 30.29 5.95 5.02
N ILE A 8 29.38 6.57 4.29
CA ILE A 8 29.63 7.68 3.37
C ILE A 8 30.42 8.78 4.10
N GLY A 9 30.00 9.13 5.31
CA GLY A 9 30.69 10.13 6.15
C GLY A 9 32.14 9.76 6.46
N THR A 10 32.43 8.48 6.75
CA THR A 10 33.80 8.01 7.04
C THR A 10 34.69 8.07 5.80
N ARG A 11 34.16 7.73 4.61
CA ARG A 11 34.91 7.86 3.35
C ARG A 11 35.22 9.31 3.01
N LEU A 12 34.23 10.20 3.13
CA LEU A 12 34.41 11.63 2.91
C LEU A 12 35.43 12.23 3.89
N CYS A 13 35.30 11.96 5.19
CA CYS A 13 36.26 12.42 6.19
C CYS A 13 37.67 11.89 5.92
N GLY A 14 37.80 10.62 5.53
CA GLY A 14 39.10 10.05 5.18
C GLY A 14 39.73 10.72 3.95
N ALA A 15 38.96 10.94 2.88
CA ALA A 15 39.46 11.57 1.66
C ALA A 15 39.80 13.05 1.85
N PHE A 16 38.92 13.83 2.49
CA PHE A 16 39.21 15.23 2.80
C PHE A 16 40.34 15.36 3.83
N GLY A 17 40.38 14.50 4.84
CA GLY A 17 41.45 14.47 5.84
C GLY A 17 42.81 14.20 5.20
N LEU A 18 42.90 13.25 4.26
CA LEU A 18 44.12 12.97 3.51
C LEU A 18 44.55 14.16 2.65
N LEU A 19 43.62 14.81 1.94
CA LEU A 19 43.91 15.99 1.13
C LEU A 19 44.39 17.18 1.98
N LEU A 20 43.74 17.43 3.11
CA LEU A 20 44.13 18.49 4.05
C LEU A 20 45.51 18.21 4.67
N ALA A 21 45.80 16.96 5.02
CA ALA A 21 47.12 16.57 5.52
C ALA A 21 48.22 16.76 4.46
N LEU A 22 47.94 16.42 3.20
CA LEU A 22 48.85 16.68 2.08
C LEU A 22 49.07 18.17 1.85
N MET A 23 48.01 19.00 1.91
CA MET A 23 48.15 20.46 1.81
C MET A 23 48.96 21.03 2.97
N ALA A 24 48.73 20.58 4.20
CA ALA A 24 49.53 21.00 5.35
C ALA A 24 51.00 20.61 5.17
N GLY A 25 51.28 19.40 4.69
CA GLY A 25 52.64 18.96 4.37
C GLY A 25 53.32 19.82 3.30
N LEU A 26 52.59 20.17 2.23
CA LEU A 26 53.07 21.09 1.19
C LEU A 26 53.44 22.46 1.75
N ILE A 27 52.60 23.01 2.64
CA ILE A 27 52.87 24.31 3.28
C ILE A 27 54.12 24.23 4.15
N VAL A 28 54.28 23.17 4.94
CA VAL A 28 55.47 22.97 5.78
C VAL A 28 56.74 22.89 4.93
N ILE A 29 56.72 22.11 3.85
CA ILE A 29 57.86 21.99 2.93
C ILE A 29 58.19 23.34 2.28
N ALA A 30 57.17 24.10 1.87
CA ALA A 30 57.37 25.42 1.28
C ALA A 30 58.04 26.38 2.27
N ILE A 31 57.59 26.41 3.53
CA ILE A 31 58.18 27.27 4.59
C ILE A 31 59.65 26.91 4.79
N LEU A 32 59.98 25.62 4.92
CA LEU A 32 61.37 25.18 5.12
C LEU A 32 62.28 25.60 3.95
N GLN A 33 61.79 25.51 2.71
CA GLN A 33 62.56 25.95 1.54
C GLN A 33 62.73 27.47 1.47
N PHE A 34 61.69 28.23 1.85
CA PHE A 34 61.77 29.69 1.93
C PHE A 34 62.78 30.16 2.97
N ASP A 35 62.84 29.50 4.13
CA ASP A 35 63.82 29.81 5.18
C ASP A 35 65.26 29.57 4.72
N ASP A 36 65.50 28.49 3.97
CA ASP A 36 66.83 28.22 3.40
C ASP A 36 67.26 29.28 2.39
N VAL A 37 66.36 29.70 1.49
CA VAL A 37 66.61 30.80 0.56
C VAL A 37 66.86 32.11 1.31
N GLY A 38 66.05 32.41 2.32
CA GLY A 38 66.19 33.60 3.15
C GLY A 38 67.55 33.65 3.87
N ARG A 39 68.00 32.52 4.42
CA ARG A 39 69.30 32.38 5.11
C ARG A 39 70.49 32.58 4.16
N ILE A 40 70.46 31.99 2.97
CA ILE A 40 71.54 32.17 1.99
C ILE A 40 71.54 33.61 1.46
N ASN A 41 70.37 34.17 1.16
CA ASN A 41 70.25 35.54 0.70
C ASN A 41 70.73 36.55 1.76
N GLY A 42 70.41 36.33 3.04
CA GLY A 42 70.95 37.12 4.16
C GLY A 42 72.48 37.07 4.21
N ARG A 43 73.09 35.89 4.06
CA ARG A 43 74.55 35.73 3.98
C ARG A 43 75.16 36.51 2.80
N ILE A 44 74.52 36.47 1.63
CA ILE A 44 74.98 37.20 0.44
C ILE A 44 74.99 38.71 0.73
N ILE A 45 73.90 39.25 1.26
CA ILE A 45 73.72 40.70 1.46
C ILE A 45 74.56 41.22 2.63
N GLU A 46 74.50 40.54 3.78
CA GLU A 46 75.08 41.05 5.03
C GLU A 46 76.57 40.71 5.17
N GLN A 47 77.06 39.68 4.47
CA GLN A 47 78.45 39.23 4.61
C GLN A 47 79.21 39.28 3.28
N ASP A 48 78.80 38.52 2.27
CA ASP A 48 79.63 38.30 1.08
C ASP A 48 79.72 39.56 0.20
N TRP A 49 78.61 40.29 0.04
CA TRP A 49 78.57 41.58 -0.66
C TRP A 49 79.39 42.64 0.09
N VAL A 50 79.25 42.72 1.42
CA VAL A 50 80.01 43.66 2.26
C VAL A 50 81.52 43.42 2.14
N LYS A 51 81.98 42.16 2.09
CA LYS A 51 83.39 41.82 1.85
C LYS A 51 83.84 42.25 0.44
N ALA A 52 83.04 41.96 -0.58
CA ALA A 52 83.37 42.31 -1.95
C ALA A 52 83.47 43.84 -2.14
N ASP A 53 82.55 44.58 -1.56
CA ASP A 53 82.51 46.04 -1.58
C ASP A 53 83.68 46.66 -0.82
N ALA A 54 84.01 46.16 0.38
CA ALA A 54 85.16 46.63 1.15
C ALA A 54 86.48 46.39 0.40
N ALA A 55 86.68 45.22 -0.21
CA ALA A 55 87.85 44.95 -1.04
C ALA A 55 87.94 45.88 -2.28
N ASN A 56 86.80 46.15 -2.91
CA ASN A 56 86.72 47.09 -4.03
C ASN A 56 87.03 48.54 -3.60
N THR A 57 86.50 48.97 -2.45
CA THR A 57 86.75 50.28 -1.85
C THR A 57 88.24 50.48 -1.55
N ILE A 58 88.91 49.46 -1.01
CA ILE A 58 90.37 49.49 -0.80
C ILE A 58 91.09 49.71 -2.13
N ASN A 59 90.73 48.97 -3.19
CA ASN A 59 91.36 49.11 -4.50
C ASN A 59 91.17 50.52 -5.09
N LEU A 60 89.92 51.02 -5.08
CA LEU A 60 89.56 52.33 -5.64
C LEU A 60 90.30 53.47 -4.93
N LEU A 61 90.22 53.51 -3.59
CA LEU A 61 90.80 54.60 -2.81
C LEU A 61 92.32 54.53 -2.72
N THR A 62 92.91 53.33 -2.74
CA THR A 62 94.38 53.19 -2.78
C THR A 62 94.95 53.73 -4.10
N ARG A 63 94.29 53.44 -5.23
CA ARG A 63 94.66 54.00 -6.53
C ARG A 63 94.40 55.50 -6.62
N ALA A 64 93.29 55.98 -6.06
CA ALA A 64 93.01 57.42 -5.97
C ALA A 64 94.09 58.14 -5.16
N ASN A 65 94.51 57.59 -4.02
CA ASN A 65 95.58 58.13 -3.21
C ASN A 65 96.94 58.10 -3.91
N ALA A 66 97.24 57.07 -4.70
CA ALA A 66 98.44 57.05 -5.52
C ALA A 66 98.46 58.21 -6.53
N ARG A 67 97.33 58.46 -7.22
CA ARG A 67 97.18 59.61 -8.11
C ARG A 67 97.36 60.93 -7.36
N SER A 68 96.71 61.10 -6.22
CA SER A 68 96.86 62.28 -5.36
C SER A 68 98.30 62.47 -4.87
N SER A 69 99.01 61.38 -4.56
CA SER A 69 100.43 61.42 -4.16
C SER A 69 101.34 61.85 -5.33
N MET A 70 101.01 61.46 -6.57
CA MET A 70 101.69 61.98 -7.76
C MET A 70 101.38 63.47 -7.99
N GLU A 71 100.16 63.92 -7.73
CA GLU A 71 99.79 65.35 -7.83
C GLU A 71 100.63 66.22 -6.88
N LEU A 72 100.91 65.75 -5.66
CA LEU A 72 101.79 66.44 -4.71
C LEU A 72 103.21 66.70 -5.23
N LEU A 73 103.72 65.86 -6.14
CA LEU A 73 105.07 66.06 -6.72
C LEU A 73 105.12 67.22 -7.72
N ILE A 74 103.98 67.61 -8.29
CA ILE A 74 103.92 68.56 -9.41
C ILE A 74 103.17 69.85 -9.07
N THR A 75 102.33 69.88 -8.04
CA THR A 75 101.54 71.06 -7.65
C THR A 75 102.41 72.14 -7.00
N PRO A 76 102.51 73.36 -7.54
CA PRO A 76 103.32 74.44 -6.94
C PRO A 76 102.60 75.20 -5.81
N ASP A 77 101.29 75.01 -5.65
CA ASP A 77 100.45 75.74 -4.68
C ASP A 77 100.34 74.99 -3.34
N ARG A 78 100.78 75.65 -2.26
CA ARG A 78 100.78 75.12 -0.89
C ARG A 78 99.38 74.95 -0.29
N ALA A 79 98.41 75.76 -0.71
CA ALA A 79 97.01 75.56 -0.30
C ALA A 79 96.44 74.28 -0.92
N ARG A 80 96.77 74.02 -2.18
CA ARG A 80 96.41 72.79 -2.89
C ARG A 80 97.12 71.55 -2.32
N GLU A 81 98.39 71.66 -1.92
CA GLU A 81 99.10 70.58 -1.21
C GLU A 81 98.37 70.16 0.08
N ALA A 82 97.95 71.13 0.90
CA ALA A 82 97.19 70.86 2.12
C ALA A 82 95.84 70.16 1.83
N GLN A 83 95.14 70.59 0.79
CA GLN A 83 93.88 69.97 0.36
C GLN A 83 94.07 68.52 -0.11
N ILE A 84 95.12 68.25 -0.87
CA ILE A 84 95.46 66.91 -1.34
C ILE A 84 95.85 66.02 -0.16
N GLY A 85 96.66 66.53 0.79
CA GLY A 85 96.99 65.83 2.02
C GLY A 85 95.76 65.42 2.84
N ALA A 86 94.81 66.35 3.03
CA ALA A 86 93.54 66.07 3.70
C ALA A 86 92.70 65.00 2.97
N THR A 87 92.71 65.00 1.63
CA THR A 87 92.03 63.99 0.82
C THR A 87 92.67 62.61 0.98
N ILE A 88 94.01 62.54 0.96
CA ILE A 88 94.77 61.30 1.17
C ILE A 88 94.47 60.73 2.55
N ASP A 89 94.46 61.57 3.58
CA ASP A 89 94.15 61.17 4.97
C ASP A 89 92.70 60.69 5.12
N GLY A 90 91.74 61.39 4.50
CA GLY A 90 90.33 60.98 4.47
C GLY A 90 90.15 59.60 3.83
N ASN A 91 90.71 59.41 2.64
CA ASN A 91 90.70 58.13 1.94
C ASN A 91 91.40 57.03 2.75
N ARG A 92 92.51 57.35 3.42
CA ARG A 92 93.25 56.40 4.27
C ARG A 92 92.37 55.89 5.41
N ARG A 93 91.61 56.76 6.09
CA ARG A 93 90.68 56.37 7.15
C ARG A 93 89.58 55.44 6.64
N VAL A 94 89.04 55.69 5.44
CA VAL A 94 88.04 54.80 4.82
C VAL A 94 88.65 53.44 4.48
N VAL A 95 89.88 53.41 3.94
CA VAL A 95 90.61 52.17 3.67
C VAL A 95 90.91 51.40 4.95
N ASP A 96 91.25 52.08 6.05
CA ASP A 96 91.45 51.46 7.37
C ASP A 96 90.15 50.82 7.88
N GLY A 97 89.02 51.53 7.76
CA GLY A 97 87.71 50.99 8.10
C GLY A 97 87.31 49.77 7.26
N ALA A 98 87.53 49.85 5.94
CA ALA A 98 87.27 48.72 5.03
C ALA A 98 88.14 47.50 5.36
N LEU A 99 89.43 47.70 5.71
CA LEU A 99 90.29 46.61 6.16
C LEU A 99 89.79 45.99 7.48
N ALA A 100 89.38 46.80 8.45
CA ALA A 100 88.81 46.29 9.70
C ALA A 100 87.55 45.44 9.45
N THR A 101 86.68 45.87 8.54
CA THR A 101 85.51 45.08 8.11
C THR A 101 85.93 43.74 7.49
N LEU A 102 86.94 43.74 6.62
CA LEU A 102 87.45 42.49 6.02
C LEU A 102 88.06 41.56 7.06
N GLU A 103 88.75 42.08 8.07
CA GLU A 103 89.32 41.29 9.18
C GLU A 103 88.24 40.61 10.02
N GLN A 104 87.12 41.30 10.25
CA GLN A 104 86.01 40.76 11.02
C GLN A 104 85.22 39.72 10.24
N LEU A 105 85.07 39.87 8.92
CA LEU A 105 84.16 39.04 8.12
C LEU A 105 84.85 37.92 7.33
N ILE A 106 86.16 38.03 7.05
CA ILE A 106 86.90 37.00 6.30
C ILE A 106 87.47 35.96 7.26
N HIS A 107 86.94 34.74 7.18
CA HIS A 107 87.44 33.57 7.93
C HIS A 107 87.94 32.42 7.05
N ARG A 108 87.75 32.50 5.72
CA ARG A 108 88.22 31.45 4.80
C ARG A 108 89.74 31.49 4.67
N PRO A 109 90.45 30.34 4.69
CA PRO A 109 91.91 30.29 4.62
C PRO A 109 92.50 31.13 3.47
N GLU A 110 91.97 30.96 2.26
CA GLU A 110 92.39 31.72 1.07
C GLU A 110 92.22 33.24 1.23
N GLY A 111 91.08 33.67 1.78
CA GLY A 111 90.80 35.08 2.02
C GLY A 111 91.70 35.67 3.11
N THR A 112 91.93 34.92 4.21
CA THR A 112 92.81 35.36 5.30
C THR A 112 94.26 35.49 4.85
N ALA A 113 94.74 34.58 4.00
CA ALA A 113 96.08 34.65 3.41
C ALA A 113 96.25 35.88 2.50
N LEU A 114 95.25 36.18 1.66
CA LEU A 114 95.25 37.39 0.84
C LEU A 114 95.18 38.67 1.68
N LEU A 115 94.35 38.68 2.73
CA LEU A 115 94.25 39.83 3.64
C LEU A 115 95.57 40.10 4.38
N ALA A 116 96.26 39.06 4.83
CA ALA A 116 97.59 39.20 5.43
C ALA A 116 98.60 39.81 4.44
N LYS A 117 98.63 39.31 3.19
CA LYS A 117 99.47 39.88 2.12
C LYS A 117 99.13 41.34 1.82
N ILE A 118 97.85 41.71 1.81
CA ILE A 118 97.41 43.10 1.63
C ILE A 118 97.95 43.98 2.75
N LYS A 119 97.85 43.56 4.02
CA LYS A 119 98.37 44.32 5.16
C LYS A 119 99.88 44.54 5.07
N GLU A 120 100.62 43.48 4.77
CA GLU A 120 102.08 43.52 4.60
C GLU A 120 102.49 44.48 3.47
N ARG A 121 101.93 44.28 2.26
CA ARG A 121 102.23 45.11 1.09
C ARG A 121 101.78 46.56 1.29
N ARG A 122 100.69 46.79 2.03
CA ARG A 122 100.22 48.14 2.40
C ARG A 122 101.18 48.84 3.35
N ALA A 123 101.74 48.13 4.33
CA ALA A 123 102.74 48.70 5.23
C ALA A 123 103.99 49.14 4.44
N LEU A 124 104.46 48.32 3.51
CA LEU A 124 105.59 48.64 2.61
C LEU A 124 105.29 49.88 1.75
N TYR A 125 104.10 49.93 1.12
CA TYR A 125 103.68 51.08 0.31
C TYR A 125 103.57 52.38 1.13
N LEU A 126 102.93 52.33 2.30
CA LEU A 126 102.81 53.50 3.18
C LEU A 126 104.17 53.95 3.72
N GLY A 127 105.09 53.02 3.98
CA GLY A 127 106.47 53.33 4.35
C GLY A 127 107.22 54.09 3.25
N ALA A 128 107.10 53.64 1.99
CA ALA A 128 107.68 54.33 0.84
C ALA A 128 107.07 55.73 0.64
N LEU A 129 105.73 55.86 0.76
CA LEU A 129 105.04 57.15 0.66
C LEU A 129 105.40 58.13 1.77
N ALA A 130 105.65 57.68 3.01
CA ALA A 130 106.07 58.55 4.10
C ALA A 130 107.41 59.24 3.78
N GLY A 131 108.32 58.54 3.08
CA GLY A 131 109.56 59.12 2.57
C GLY A 131 109.32 60.19 1.51
N VAL A 132 108.38 59.92 0.57
CA VAL A 132 107.96 60.89 -0.46
C VAL A 132 107.37 62.15 0.17
N GLY A 133 106.44 62.00 1.13
CA GLY A 133 105.78 63.14 1.79
C GLY A 133 106.75 64.04 2.56
N LYS A 134 107.76 63.48 3.23
CA LYS A 134 108.82 64.25 3.90
C LYS A 134 109.65 65.06 2.91
N LEU A 135 110.08 64.44 1.81
CA LEU A 135 110.87 65.13 0.78
C LEU A 135 110.07 66.23 0.05
N VAL A 136 108.76 66.05 -0.13
CA VAL A 136 107.89 67.12 -0.65
C VAL A 136 107.80 68.29 0.33
N ALA A 137 107.66 68.02 1.63
CA ALA A 137 107.62 69.05 2.67
C ALA A 137 108.96 69.82 2.80
N ASP A 138 110.08 69.14 2.55
CA ASP A 138 111.44 69.71 2.54
C ASP A 138 111.81 70.35 1.17
N GLU A 139 110.84 70.54 0.26
CA GLU A 139 111.00 71.10 -1.10
C GLU A 139 111.91 70.30 -2.06
N ARG A 140 112.28 69.06 -1.70
CA ARG A 140 113.14 68.15 -2.47
C ARG A 140 112.35 67.22 -3.40
N ARG A 141 111.56 67.81 -4.30
CA ARG A 141 110.60 67.09 -5.15
C ARG A 141 111.23 66.15 -6.18
N GLU A 142 112.42 66.46 -6.71
CA GLU A 142 113.11 65.57 -7.66
C GLU A 142 113.51 64.24 -7.00
N GLU A 143 114.02 64.30 -5.77
CA GLU A 143 114.37 63.12 -4.98
C GLU A 143 113.11 62.36 -4.54
N ALA A 144 112.04 63.08 -4.18
CA ALA A 144 110.73 62.50 -3.89
C ALA A 144 110.19 61.71 -5.10
N GLY A 145 110.33 62.27 -6.31
CA GLY A 145 109.96 61.61 -7.57
C GLY A 145 110.76 60.33 -7.85
N LYS A 146 112.07 60.32 -7.55
CA LYS A 146 112.90 59.11 -7.67
C LYS A 146 112.44 57.99 -6.73
N ILE A 147 112.14 58.31 -5.47
CA ILE A 147 111.60 57.33 -4.50
C ILE A 147 110.20 56.85 -4.93
N MET A 148 109.37 57.76 -5.44
CA MET A 148 108.03 57.43 -5.93
C MET A 148 108.11 56.40 -7.07
N LEU A 149 108.97 56.63 -8.08
CA LEU A 149 109.14 55.74 -9.22
C LEU A 149 109.85 54.42 -8.85
N ALA A 150 110.92 54.47 -8.05
CA ALA A 150 111.75 53.30 -7.77
C ALA A 150 111.18 52.38 -6.68
N SER A 151 110.36 52.90 -5.77
CA SER A 151 109.90 52.14 -4.59
C SER A 151 108.38 52.20 -4.40
N ALA A 152 107.77 53.39 -4.40
CA ALA A 152 106.35 53.51 -4.07
C ALA A 152 105.41 52.94 -5.15
N LEU A 153 105.68 53.18 -6.44
CA LEU A 153 104.86 52.62 -7.53
C LEU A 153 104.97 51.09 -7.63
N PRO A 154 106.17 50.46 -7.58
CA PRO A 154 106.26 48.99 -7.52
C PRO A 154 105.55 48.38 -6.30
N ALA A 155 105.66 49.03 -5.13
CA ALA A 155 104.96 48.59 -3.91
C ALA A 155 103.42 48.73 -4.05
N LEU A 156 102.96 49.77 -4.73
CA LEU A 156 101.55 49.97 -5.08
C LEU A 156 101.06 48.87 -6.04
N ASP A 157 101.82 48.53 -7.08
CA ASP A 157 101.44 47.49 -8.04
C ASP A 157 101.29 46.15 -7.31
N ALA A 158 102.26 45.78 -6.47
CA ALA A 158 102.16 44.59 -5.63
C ALA A 158 100.94 44.65 -4.69
N LEU A 159 100.68 45.79 -4.03
CA LEU A 159 99.50 45.94 -3.18
C LEU A 159 98.21 45.75 -3.97
N THR A 160 98.07 46.44 -5.10
CA THR A 160 96.86 46.38 -5.93
C THR A 160 96.62 45.00 -6.50
N GLU A 161 97.66 44.25 -6.88
CA GLU A 161 97.54 42.85 -7.29
C GLU A 161 96.87 42.00 -6.21
N SER A 162 97.31 42.12 -4.95
CA SER A 162 96.71 41.37 -3.83
C SER A 162 95.27 41.80 -3.53
N VAL A 163 94.97 43.10 -3.61
CA VAL A 163 93.61 43.62 -3.40
C VAL A 163 92.68 43.17 -4.53
N VAL A 164 93.14 43.17 -5.79
CA VAL A 164 92.37 42.68 -6.94
C VAL A 164 92.12 41.17 -6.81
N ALA A 165 93.13 40.39 -6.42
CA ALA A 165 92.95 38.96 -6.16
C ALA A 165 91.88 38.71 -5.08
N LEU A 166 91.89 39.48 -3.98
CA LEU A 166 90.87 39.37 -2.94
C LEU A 166 89.49 39.82 -3.44
N SER A 167 89.40 40.94 -4.17
CA SER A 167 88.13 41.42 -4.73
C SER A 167 87.51 40.40 -5.69
N ASN A 168 88.32 39.79 -6.56
CA ASN A 168 87.88 38.74 -7.48
C ASN A 168 87.41 37.49 -6.73
N LEU A 169 88.13 37.07 -5.68
CA LEU A 169 87.72 35.95 -4.82
C LEU A 169 86.35 36.23 -4.19
N GLN A 170 86.15 37.42 -3.60
CA GLN A 170 84.86 37.77 -2.97
C GLN A 170 83.73 37.87 -3.99
N LYS A 171 83.96 38.46 -5.17
CA LYS A 171 82.97 38.49 -6.26
C LYS A 171 82.59 37.09 -6.74
N HIS A 172 83.55 36.18 -6.85
CA HIS A 172 83.29 34.78 -7.20
C HIS A 172 82.46 34.07 -6.12
N ILE A 173 82.73 34.34 -4.83
CA ILE A 173 81.93 33.80 -3.73
C ILE A 173 80.48 34.31 -3.81
N VAL A 174 80.27 35.61 -4.01
CA VAL A 174 78.93 36.20 -4.19
C VAL A 174 78.20 35.56 -5.37
N ALA A 175 78.86 35.41 -6.53
CA ALA A 175 78.28 34.80 -7.72
C ALA A 175 77.93 33.32 -7.50
N ALA A 176 78.81 32.55 -6.83
CA ALA A 176 78.56 31.15 -6.51
C ALA A 176 77.39 30.97 -5.55
N SER A 177 77.32 31.78 -4.47
CA SER A 177 76.18 31.79 -3.56
C SER A 177 74.87 32.19 -4.27
N GLY A 178 74.93 33.13 -5.22
CA GLY A 178 73.78 33.49 -6.06
C GLY A 178 73.30 32.34 -6.94
N ALA A 179 74.22 31.61 -7.57
CA ALA A 179 73.90 30.42 -8.36
C ALA A 179 73.28 29.30 -7.50
N GLU A 180 73.77 29.12 -6.27
CA GLU A 180 73.19 28.18 -5.29
C GLU A 180 71.72 28.49 -5.00
N VAL A 181 71.38 29.77 -4.77
CA VAL A 181 69.98 30.21 -4.56
C VAL A 181 69.10 29.91 -5.78
N VAL A 182 69.60 30.15 -6.99
CA VAL A 182 68.85 29.87 -8.23
C VAL A 182 68.57 28.37 -8.37
N HIS A 183 69.57 27.51 -8.14
CA HIS A 183 69.40 26.05 -8.19
C HIS A 183 68.46 25.53 -7.09
N LEU A 184 68.60 26.03 -5.87
CA LEU A 184 67.72 25.67 -4.76
C LEU A 184 66.28 26.09 -5.06
N THR A 185 66.07 27.29 -5.58
CA THR A 185 64.74 27.80 -5.96
C THR A 185 64.12 26.99 -7.11
N ALA A 186 64.92 26.60 -8.11
CA ALA A 186 64.43 25.82 -9.24
C ALA A 186 63.99 24.40 -8.81
N SER A 187 64.82 23.72 -8.00
CA SER A 187 64.52 22.39 -7.48
C SER A 187 63.32 22.41 -6.52
N ALA A 188 63.27 23.39 -5.61
CA ALA A 188 62.12 23.71 -4.76
C ALA A 188 60.82 23.82 -5.57
N ARG A 189 60.83 24.64 -6.62
CA ARG A 189 59.66 24.88 -7.48
C ARG A 189 59.22 23.62 -8.22
N ALA A 190 60.17 22.85 -8.76
CA ALA A 190 59.86 21.58 -9.43
C ALA A 190 59.22 20.57 -8.47
N LEU A 191 59.75 20.44 -7.25
CA LEU A 191 59.18 19.57 -6.22
C LEU A 191 57.78 20.01 -5.78
N MET A 192 57.57 21.32 -5.58
CA MET A 192 56.25 21.88 -5.24
C MET A 192 55.22 21.66 -6.33
N ILE A 193 55.59 21.86 -7.61
CA ILE A 193 54.70 21.58 -8.74
C ILE A 193 54.40 20.09 -8.83
N GLY A 194 55.41 19.23 -8.68
CA GLY A 194 55.24 17.77 -8.72
C GLY A 194 54.30 17.26 -7.62
N LEU A 195 54.53 17.67 -6.37
CA LEU A 195 53.68 17.30 -5.24
C LEU A 195 52.27 17.90 -5.35
N GLY A 196 52.14 19.16 -5.81
CA GLY A 196 50.85 19.81 -6.04
C GLY A 196 50.03 19.12 -7.14
N ALA A 197 50.68 18.73 -8.24
CA ALA A 197 50.05 17.95 -9.31
C ALA A 197 49.62 16.56 -8.82
N ALA A 198 50.48 15.86 -8.07
CA ALA A 198 50.15 14.56 -7.49
C ALA A 198 48.97 14.64 -6.50
N ALA A 199 48.95 15.64 -5.62
CA ALA A 199 47.84 15.88 -4.70
C ALA A 199 46.53 16.20 -5.44
N THR A 200 46.60 16.99 -6.51
CA THR A 200 45.44 17.32 -7.35
C THR A 200 44.89 16.10 -8.07
N LEU A 201 45.76 15.30 -8.69
CA LEU A 201 45.37 14.05 -9.35
C LEU A 201 44.75 13.06 -8.37
N LEU A 202 45.34 12.93 -7.17
CA LEU A 202 44.78 12.10 -6.10
C LEU A 202 43.40 12.61 -5.67
N GLY A 203 43.24 13.93 -5.53
CA GLY A 203 41.95 14.55 -5.21
C GLY A 203 40.88 14.28 -6.26
N VAL A 204 41.20 14.41 -7.54
CA VAL A 204 40.29 14.08 -8.65
C VAL A 204 39.94 12.60 -8.65
N ALA A 205 40.93 11.71 -8.46
CA ALA A 205 40.70 10.27 -8.39
C ALA A 205 39.80 9.88 -7.22
N LEU A 206 40.03 10.45 -6.02
CA LEU A 206 39.18 10.24 -4.85
C LEU A 206 37.77 10.80 -5.07
N ALA A 207 37.63 11.97 -5.67
CA ALA A 207 36.34 12.58 -5.98
C ALA A 207 35.53 11.72 -6.97
N TYR A 208 36.17 11.25 -8.04
CA TYR A 208 35.53 10.37 -9.02
C TYR A 208 35.11 9.04 -8.40
N TRP A 209 36.00 8.43 -7.61
CA TRP A 209 35.73 7.18 -6.91
C TRP A 209 34.58 7.31 -5.90
N ILE A 210 34.60 8.35 -5.04
CA ILE A 210 33.53 8.60 -4.06
C ILE A 210 32.21 8.89 -4.77
N SER A 211 32.22 9.76 -5.78
CA SER A 211 31.02 10.13 -6.54
C SER A 211 30.37 8.90 -7.19
N GLY A 212 31.16 8.04 -7.83
CA GLY A 212 30.66 6.80 -8.42
C GLY A 212 30.05 5.85 -7.39
N THR A 213 30.67 5.71 -6.21
CA THR A 213 30.16 4.82 -5.15
C THR A 213 28.89 5.32 -4.46
N ILE A 214 28.61 6.63 -4.51
CA ILE A 214 27.42 7.22 -3.87
C ILE A 214 26.28 7.37 -4.89
N THR A 215 26.57 7.95 -6.05
CA THR A 215 25.53 8.34 -7.03
C THR A 215 24.89 7.15 -7.72
N GLY A 216 25.63 6.06 -7.96
CA GLY A 216 25.10 4.84 -8.58
C GLY A 216 23.96 4.21 -7.78
N PRO A 217 24.19 3.78 -6.53
CA PRO A 217 23.14 3.20 -5.68
C PRO A 217 21.98 4.15 -5.40
N LEU A 218 22.23 5.46 -5.25
CA LEU A 218 21.17 6.45 -5.09
C LEU A 218 20.28 6.57 -6.34
N ARG A 219 20.87 6.54 -7.54
CA ARG A 219 20.08 6.53 -8.78
C ARG A 219 19.22 5.27 -8.88
N GLN A 220 19.75 4.10 -8.49
CA GLN A 220 18.98 2.86 -8.43
C GLN A 220 17.81 2.97 -7.44
N ALA A 221 18.03 3.54 -6.25
CA ALA A 221 16.98 3.77 -5.27
C ALA A 221 15.86 4.68 -5.83
N VAL A 222 16.22 5.74 -6.55
CA VAL A 222 15.25 6.63 -7.23
C VAL A 222 14.45 5.87 -8.28
N THR A 223 15.10 5.07 -9.13
CA THR A 223 14.41 4.26 -10.16
C THR A 223 13.44 3.28 -9.53
N VAL A 224 13.82 2.61 -8.45
CA VAL A 224 12.93 1.70 -7.70
C VAL A 224 11.73 2.44 -7.14
N ALA A 225 11.94 3.59 -6.49
CA ALA A 225 10.86 4.38 -5.93
C ALA A 225 9.88 4.88 -7.02
N GLN A 226 10.38 5.27 -8.21
CA GLN A 226 9.56 5.66 -9.35
C GLN A 226 8.68 4.50 -9.84
N LYS A 227 9.25 3.30 -10.01
CA LYS A 227 8.48 2.12 -10.41
C LYS A 227 7.40 1.75 -9.40
N VAL A 228 7.72 1.80 -8.10
CA VAL A 228 6.71 1.60 -7.05
C VAL A 228 5.61 2.65 -7.13
N ALA A 229 5.95 3.92 -7.40
CA ALA A 229 4.96 4.99 -7.57
C ALA A 229 4.06 4.79 -8.82
N GLU A 230 4.59 4.14 -9.87
CA GLU A 230 3.83 3.74 -11.06
C GLU A 230 3.02 2.45 -10.84
N GLY A 231 3.13 1.81 -9.68
CA GLY A 231 2.46 0.54 -9.35
C GLY A 231 3.18 -0.71 -9.87
N ASP A 232 4.38 -0.56 -10.45
CA ASP A 232 5.23 -1.68 -10.85
C ASP A 232 6.05 -2.18 -9.65
N LEU A 233 5.56 -3.26 -9.04
CA LEU A 233 6.22 -3.95 -7.93
C LEU A 233 7.11 -5.12 -8.38
N SER A 234 7.27 -5.35 -9.69
CA SER A 234 8.01 -6.51 -10.23
C SER A 234 9.53 -6.38 -10.13
N SER A 235 10.02 -5.22 -9.67
CA SER A 235 11.45 -4.92 -9.68
C SER A 235 12.23 -5.68 -8.62
N GLU A 236 13.28 -6.38 -9.07
CA GLU A 236 14.26 -7.02 -8.20
C GLU A 236 15.28 -5.99 -7.70
N ILE A 237 15.34 -5.81 -6.37
CA ILE A 237 16.16 -4.81 -5.72
C ILE A 237 17.36 -5.51 -5.10
N GLU A 238 18.46 -5.55 -5.85
CA GLU A 238 19.74 -6.05 -5.36
C GLU A 238 20.40 -5.03 -4.43
N VAL A 239 20.75 -5.48 -3.22
CA VAL A 239 21.43 -4.64 -2.22
C VAL A 239 22.91 -4.99 -2.20
N HIS A 240 23.72 -4.10 -2.76
CA HIS A 240 25.18 -4.20 -2.72
C HIS A 240 25.73 -3.19 -1.71
N GLY A 241 26.37 -3.69 -0.64
CA GLY A 241 27.03 -2.85 0.37
C GLY A 241 26.31 -2.79 1.72
N LYS A 242 27.00 -2.23 2.72
CA LYS A 242 26.50 -2.02 4.10
C LYS A 242 26.49 -0.55 4.54
N ASP A 243 26.82 0.33 3.61
CA ASP A 243 26.79 1.78 3.82
C ASP A 243 25.34 2.30 3.81
N GLU A 244 25.16 3.61 3.98
CA GLU A 244 23.86 4.25 4.05
C GLU A 244 23.04 4.06 2.75
N ALA A 245 23.71 4.00 1.60
CA ALA A 245 23.05 3.76 0.32
C ALA A 245 22.55 2.31 0.19
N GLY A 246 23.34 1.34 0.64
CA GLY A 246 22.90 -0.06 0.75
C GLY A 246 21.74 -0.24 1.74
N GLN A 247 21.77 0.47 2.88
CA GLN A 247 20.67 0.45 3.85
C GLN A 247 19.38 1.04 3.27
N LEU A 248 19.47 2.12 2.47
CA LEU A 248 18.33 2.68 1.75
C LEU A 248 17.73 1.68 0.74
N LEU A 249 18.57 1.02 -0.07
CA LEU A 249 18.12 0.00 -1.01
C LEU A 249 17.49 -1.20 -0.29
N ALA A 250 18.03 -1.63 0.85
CA ALA A 250 17.43 -2.68 1.66
C ALA A 250 16.03 -2.30 2.18
N ALA A 251 15.88 -1.07 2.70
CA ALA A 251 14.59 -0.58 3.14
C ALA A 251 13.56 -0.51 1.99
N LEU A 252 13.98 -0.07 0.80
CA LEU A 252 13.13 -0.06 -0.40
C LEU A 252 12.74 -1.48 -0.84
N ARG A 253 13.64 -2.45 -0.74
CA ARG A 253 13.35 -3.86 -1.02
C ARG A 253 12.29 -4.41 -0.09
N ASP A 254 12.45 -4.17 1.20
CA ASP A 254 11.52 -4.67 2.22
C ASP A 254 10.14 -3.98 2.07
N MET A 255 10.12 -2.68 1.74
CA MET A 255 8.90 -1.94 1.38
C MET A 255 8.21 -2.53 0.15
N ASN A 256 8.95 -2.79 -0.94
CA ASN A 256 8.40 -3.38 -2.16
C ASN A 256 7.81 -4.78 -1.87
N GLY A 257 8.53 -5.63 -1.16
CA GLY A 257 8.04 -6.96 -0.75
C GLY A 257 6.74 -6.90 0.06
N ASN A 258 6.63 -5.96 1.00
CA ASN A 258 5.40 -5.76 1.77
C ASN A 258 4.24 -5.28 0.90
N LEU A 259 4.49 -4.37 -0.05
CA LEU A 259 3.47 -3.90 -0.99
C LEU A 259 2.98 -5.05 -1.90
N VAL A 260 3.89 -5.90 -2.39
CA VAL A 260 3.51 -7.10 -3.16
C VAL A 260 2.58 -8.01 -2.34
N GLY A 261 2.92 -8.23 -1.07
CA GLY A 261 2.08 -9.02 -0.16
C GLY A 261 0.68 -8.43 0.03
N ILE A 262 0.58 -7.11 0.28
CA ILE A 262 -0.69 -6.41 0.45
C ILE A 262 -1.54 -6.47 -0.83
N VAL A 263 -0.95 -6.16 -1.99
CA VAL A 263 -1.66 -6.20 -3.29
C VAL A 263 -2.12 -7.62 -3.60
N GLY A 264 -1.29 -8.64 -3.29
CA GLY A 264 -1.67 -10.05 -3.43
C GLY A 264 -2.88 -10.43 -2.56
N GLN A 265 -2.90 -10.00 -1.30
CA GLN A 265 -4.04 -10.22 -0.40
C GLN A 265 -5.31 -9.51 -0.89
N VAL A 266 -5.21 -8.27 -1.36
CA VAL A 266 -6.36 -7.53 -1.92
C VAL A 266 -6.91 -8.23 -3.16
N ARG A 267 -6.04 -8.69 -4.06
CA ARG A 267 -6.45 -9.45 -5.26
C ARG A 267 -7.16 -10.74 -4.87
N GLN A 268 -6.59 -11.53 -3.96
CA GLN A 268 -7.22 -12.76 -3.48
C GLN A 268 -8.59 -12.50 -2.83
N GLY A 269 -8.69 -11.45 -2.01
CA GLY A 269 -9.96 -11.02 -1.42
C GLY A 269 -11.00 -10.65 -2.49
N THR A 270 -10.58 -9.97 -3.54
CA THR A 270 -11.47 -9.57 -4.64
C THR A 270 -11.91 -10.77 -5.49
N GLU A 271 -11.03 -11.74 -5.74
CA GLU A 271 -11.39 -13.01 -6.40
C GLU A 271 -12.42 -13.80 -5.56
N ALA A 272 -12.25 -13.84 -4.23
CA ALA A 272 -13.22 -14.46 -3.33
C ALA A 272 -14.58 -13.74 -3.34
N ILE A 273 -14.59 -12.40 -3.35
CA ILE A 273 -15.82 -11.60 -3.49
C ILE A 273 -16.50 -11.89 -4.83
N CYS A 274 -15.76 -11.93 -5.94
CA CYS A 274 -16.29 -12.22 -7.27
C CYS A 274 -16.96 -13.60 -7.31
N ALA A 275 -16.30 -14.62 -6.75
CA ALA A 275 -16.86 -15.97 -6.64
C ALA A 275 -18.15 -16.00 -5.79
N ALA A 276 -18.13 -15.35 -4.62
CA ALA A 276 -19.30 -15.27 -3.73
C ALA A 276 -20.47 -14.53 -4.40
N SER A 277 -20.20 -13.43 -5.09
CA SER A 277 -21.21 -12.70 -5.87
C SER A 277 -21.81 -13.57 -6.98
N GLY A 278 -21.00 -14.38 -7.66
CA GLY A 278 -21.49 -15.36 -8.64
C GLY A 278 -22.42 -16.42 -8.02
N GLN A 279 -22.08 -16.94 -6.84
CA GLN A 279 -22.94 -17.87 -6.10
C GLN A 279 -24.25 -17.22 -5.65
N ILE A 280 -24.21 -15.97 -5.16
CA ILE A 280 -25.42 -15.21 -4.80
C ILE A 280 -26.30 -15.03 -6.03
N ALA A 281 -25.75 -14.64 -7.17
CA ALA A 281 -26.52 -14.45 -8.40
C ALA A 281 -27.23 -15.75 -8.83
N SER A 282 -26.51 -16.88 -8.80
CA SER A 282 -27.10 -18.20 -9.09
C SER A 282 -28.19 -18.59 -8.09
N GLY A 283 -27.97 -18.36 -6.78
CA GLY A 283 -28.96 -18.62 -5.74
C GLY A 283 -30.20 -17.75 -5.88
N ASN A 284 -30.04 -16.50 -6.32
CA ASN A 284 -31.15 -15.58 -6.53
C ASN A 284 -32.00 -15.97 -7.73
N LEU A 285 -31.39 -16.54 -8.79
CA LEU A 285 -32.12 -17.11 -9.93
C LEU A 285 -32.95 -18.34 -9.51
N ASP A 286 -32.37 -19.25 -8.73
CA ASP A 286 -33.10 -20.41 -8.19
C ASP A 286 -34.27 -19.99 -7.29
N LEU A 287 -34.03 -19.02 -6.38
CA LEU A 287 -35.08 -18.47 -5.53
C LEU A 287 -36.20 -17.81 -6.35
N SER A 288 -35.87 -17.07 -7.41
CA SER A 288 -36.84 -16.46 -8.32
C SER A 288 -37.71 -17.53 -8.98
N ALA A 289 -37.10 -18.59 -9.54
CA ALA A 289 -37.82 -19.68 -10.17
C ALA A 289 -38.75 -20.41 -9.20
N ARG A 290 -38.29 -20.69 -7.97
CA ARG A 290 -39.13 -21.28 -6.92
C ARG A 290 -40.26 -20.36 -6.48
N THR A 291 -40.05 -19.05 -6.47
CA THR A 291 -41.08 -18.07 -6.16
C THR A 291 -42.16 -18.04 -7.26
N GLU A 292 -41.77 -18.13 -8.53
CA GLU A 292 -42.70 -18.26 -9.66
C GLU A 292 -43.51 -19.57 -9.59
N GLU A 293 -42.87 -20.70 -9.28
CA GLU A 293 -43.55 -21.98 -9.08
C GLU A 293 -44.54 -21.93 -7.91
N GLN A 294 -44.14 -21.35 -6.79
CA GLN A 294 -45.00 -21.18 -5.62
C GLN A 294 -46.19 -20.26 -5.90
N ALA A 295 -45.99 -19.19 -6.67
CA ALA A 295 -47.08 -18.33 -7.14
C ALA A 295 -48.08 -19.13 -8.01
N GLY A 296 -47.58 -19.98 -8.92
CA GLY A 296 -48.41 -20.87 -9.73
C GLY A 296 -49.21 -21.87 -8.88
N ALA A 297 -48.58 -22.50 -7.88
CA ALA A 297 -49.25 -23.42 -6.95
C ALA A 297 -50.33 -22.72 -6.11
N LEU A 298 -50.08 -21.48 -5.67
CA LEU A 298 -51.09 -20.66 -4.99
C LEU A 298 -52.26 -20.32 -5.90
N GLN A 299 -51.99 -20.04 -7.18
CA GLN A 299 -53.04 -19.76 -8.16
C GLN A 299 -53.91 -21.00 -8.42
N GLN A 300 -53.32 -22.20 -8.51
CA GLN A 300 -54.07 -23.46 -8.59
C GLN A 300 -54.88 -23.72 -7.32
N THR A 301 -54.31 -23.45 -6.15
CA THR A 301 -55.03 -23.60 -4.86
C THR A 301 -56.22 -22.66 -4.79
N ALA A 302 -56.07 -21.40 -5.22
CA ALA A 302 -57.16 -20.43 -5.28
C ALA A 302 -58.29 -20.91 -6.22
N ALA A 303 -57.96 -21.40 -7.41
CA ALA A 303 -58.94 -21.95 -8.34
C ALA A 303 -59.67 -23.19 -7.76
N ALA A 304 -58.94 -24.10 -7.11
CA ALA A 304 -59.54 -25.25 -6.44
C ALA A 304 -60.48 -24.83 -5.30
N MET A 305 -60.14 -23.77 -4.56
CA MET A 305 -61.00 -23.20 -3.52
C MET A 305 -62.28 -22.56 -4.11
N GLU A 306 -62.21 -21.95 -5.29
CA GLU A 306 -63.40 -21.45 -6.01
C GLU A 306 -64.32 -22.60 -6.45
N GLU A 307 -63.76 -23.67 -7.01
CA GLU A 307 -64.52 -24.88 -7.35
C GLU A 307 -65.17 -25.51 -6.11
N LEU A 308 -64.42 -25.64 -5.01
CA LEU A 308 -64.95 -26.14 -3.74
C LEU A 308 -66.07 -25.25 -3.20
N ALA A 309 -65.91 -23.93 -3.22
CA ALA A 309 -66.94 -23.00 -2.78
C ALA A 309 -68.22 -23.14 -3.63
N SER A 310 -68.07 -23.32 -4.95
CA SER A 310 -69.17 -23.58 -5.86
C SER A 310 -69.88 -24.91 -5.53
N ALA A 311 -69.12 -25.99 -5.32
CA ALA A 311 -69.65 -27.30 -4.95
C ALA A 311 -70.39 -27.26 -3.60
N VAL A 312 -69.84 -26.56 -2.60
CA VAL A 312 -70.49 -26.35 -1.29
C VAL A 312 -71.81 -25.59 -1.46
N LYS A 313 -71.84 -24.54 -2.29
CA LYS A 313 -73.07 -23.80 -2.59
C LYS A 313 -74.10 -24.69 -3.29
N HIS A 314 -73.68 -25.54 -4.22
CA HIS A 314 -74.56 -26.49 -4.90
C HIS A 314 -75.13 -27.52 -3.92
N ASN A 315 -74.30 -28.08 -3.05
CA ASN A 315 -74.72 -29.01 -2.00
C ASN A 315 -75.71 -28.37 -1.02
N ALA A 316 -75.49 -27.10 -0.63
CA ALA A 316 -76.44 -26.38 0.21
C ALA A 316 -77.81 -26.19 -0.48
N ASN A 317 -77.81 -25.87 -1.78
CA ASN A 317 -79.04 -25.78 -2.57
C ASN A 317 -79.73 -27.13 -2.71
N HIS A 318 -78.98 -28.21 -2.96
CA HIS A 318 -79.53 -29.57 -3.02
C HIS A 318 -80.12 -30.01 -1.67
N ALA A 319 -79.44 -29.73 -0.56
CA ALA A 319 -79.98 -30.01 0.77
C ALA A 319 -81.29 -29.25 1.02
N ARG A 320 -81.36 -27.98 0.61
CA ARG A 320 -82.59 -27.18 0.69
C ARG A 320 -83.72 -27.78 -0.17
N GLN A 321 -83.41 -28.15 -1.41
CA GLN A 321 -84.37 -28.77 -2.32
C GLN A 321 -84.85 -30.14 -1.81
N ALA A 322 -83.94 -30.97 -1.28
CA ALA A 322 -84.28 -32.24 -0.67
C ALA A 322 -85.19 -32.06 0.55
N ASN A 323 -84.93 -31.04 1.38
CA ASN A 323 -85.79 -30.69 2.50
C ASN A 323 -87.19 -30.23 2.04
N GLU A 324 -87.29 -29.41 1.00
CA GLU A 324 -88.59 -29.02 0.41
C GLU A 324 -89.35 -30.24 -0.14
N LEU A 325 -88.63 -31.17 -0.80
CA LEU A 325 -89.23 -32.41 -1.31
C LEU A 325 -89.72 -33.32 -0.18
N ALA A 326 -88.94 -33.45 0.90
CA ALA A 326 -89.32 -34.21 2.09
C ALA A 326 -90.56 -33.60 2.79
N LEU A 327 -90.63 -32.28 2.91
CA LEU A 327 -91.82 -31.60 3.44
C LEU A 327 -93.06 -31.84 2.56
N CYS A 328 -92.91 -31.80 1.23
CA CYS A 328 -93.99 -32.10 0.29
C CYS A 328 -94.47 -33.56 0.39
N ALA A 329 -93.54 -34.50 0.53
CA ALA A 329 -93.84 -35.91 0.75
C ALA A 329 -94.58 -36.14 2.08
N SER A 330 -94.14 -35.48 3.16
CA SER A 330 -94.81 -35.52 4.47
C SER A 330 -96.22 -34.92 4.42
N ASP A 331 -96.43 -33.78 3.76
CA ASP A 331 -97.78 -33.22 3.54
C ASP A 331 -98.68 -34.20 2.77
N THR A 332 -98.14 -34.85 1.74
CA THR A 332 -98.87 -35.86 0.96
C THR A 332 -99.21 -37.08 1.81
N ALA A 333 -98.30 -37.56 2.66
CA ALA A 333 -98.55 -38.66 3.59
C ALA A 333 -99.63 -38.30 4.61
N LEU A 334 -99.61 -37.09 5.18
CA LEU A 334 -100.65 -36.59 6.09
C LEU A 334 -102.03 -36.56 5.42
N ARG A 335 -102.12 -36.05 4.19
CA ARG A 335 -103.37 -36.03 3.42
C ARG A 335 -103.84 -37.44 3.06
N GLY A 336 -102.91 -38.34 2.71
CA GLY A 336 -103.17 -39.76 2.49
C GLY A 336 -103.72 -40.45 3.74
N GLY A 337 -103.11 -40.21 4.91
CA GLY A 337 -103.56 -40.72 6.20
C GLY A 337 -104.99 -40.28 6.54
N ALA A 338 -105.35 -39.02 6.25
CA ALA A 338 -106.72 -38.53 6.46
C ALA A 338 -107.76 -39.27 5.59
N VAL A 339 -107.43 -39.53 4.32
CA VAL A 339 -108.31 -40.31 3.42
C VAL A 339 -108.44 -41.76 3.90
N VAL A 340 -107.33 -42.38 4.31
CA VAL A 340 -107.31 -43.74 4.86
C VAL A 340 -108.17 -43.84 6.11
N ALA A 341 -108.10 -42.87 7.03
CA ALA A 341 -108.94 -42.81 8.22
C ALA A 341 -110.45 -42.76 7.86
N GLN A 342 -110.81 -42.00 6.83
CA GLN A 342 -112.18 -41.95 6.31
C GLN A 342 -112.63 -43.29 5.71
N VAL A 343 -111.73 -44.02 5.05
CA VAL A 343 -112.00 -45.38 4.54
C VAL A 343 -112.22 -46.37 5.69
N VAL A 344 -111.40 -46.35 6.75
CA VAL A 344 -111.59 -47.20 7.94
C VAL A 344 -112.94 -46.93 8.60
N GLN A 345 -113.31 -45.66 8.76
CA GLN A 345 -114.63 -45.28 9.30
C GLN A 345 -115.78 -45.83 8.44
N THR A 346 -115.65 -45.76 7.12
CA THR A 346 -116.64 -46.29 6.17
C THR A 346 -116.71 -47.82 6.20
N MET A 347 -115.58 -48.52 6.27
CA MET A 347 -115.56 -49.97 6.44
C MET A 347 -116.19 -50.41 7.76
N GLY A 348 -116.00 -49.63 8.84
CA GLY A 348 -116.68 -49.84 10.11
C GLY A 348 -118.20 -49.73 10.01
N SER A 349 -118.71 -48.73 9.27
CA SER A 349 -120.16 -48.58 9.06
C SER A 349 -120.75 -49.66 8.14
N ILE A 350 -119.99 -50.13 7.15
CA ILE A 350 -120.35 -51.29 6.31
C ILE A 350 -120.43 -52.56 7.16
N ASN A 351 -119.44 -52.82 8.02
CA ASN A 351 -119.44 -53.99 8.90
C ASN A 351 -120.62 -53.97 9.89
N ALA A 352 -120.92 -52.80 10.47
CA ALA A 352 -122.09 -52.62 11.32
C ALA A 352 -123.41 -52.89 10.55
N SER A 353 -123.51 -52.41 9.31
CA SER A 353 -124.67 -52.66 8.44
C SER A 353 -124.82 -54.14 8.06
N ALA A 354 -123.71 -54.81 7.74
CA ALA A 354 -123.69 -56.24 7.44
C ALA A 354 -124.16 -57.09 8.64
N ARG A 355 -123.75 -56.76 9.87
CA ARG A 355 -124.27 -57.41 11.09
C ARG A 355 -125.77 -57.23 11.24
N LYS A 356 -126.27 -56.02 11.01
CA LYS A 356 -127.70 -55.73 11.06
C LYS A 356 -128.49 -56.53 10.02
N VAL A 357 -127.94 -56.72 8.82
CA VAL A 357 -128.53 -57.60 7.80
C VAL A 357 -128.49 -59.05 8.26
N ALA A 358 -127.39 -59.54 8.83
CA ALA A 358 -127.30 -60.91 9.36
C ALA A 358 -128.37 -61.18 10.44
N ASP A 359 -128.62 -60.22 11.33
CA ASP A 359 -129.66 -60.31 12.36
C ASP A 359 -131.05 -60.39 11.74
N ILE A 360 -131.34 -59.55 10.73
CA ILE A 360 -132.62 -59.58 9.99
C ILE A 360 -132.82 -60.93 9.30
N ILE A 361 -131.78 -61.45 8.64
CA ILE A 361 -131.84 -62.77 7.98
C ILE A 361 -132.06 -63.88 9.02
N GLY A 362 -131.47 -63.76 10.21
CA GLY A 362 -131.74 -64.65 11.34
C GLY A 362 -133.21 -64.65 11.76
N VAL A 363 -133.86 -63.47 11.78
CA VAL A 363 -135.31 -63.36 12.02
C VAL A 363 -136.11 -63.97 10.88
N ILE A 364 -135.72 -63.78 9.62
CA ILE A 364 -136.41 -64.36 8.45
C ILE A 364 -136.33 -65.89 8.46
N ASP A 365 -135.18 -66.47 8.79
CA ASP A 365 -135.03 -67.91 8.97
C ASP A 365 -135.93 -68.43 10.11
N GLY A 366 -136.02 -67.67 11.22
CA GLY A 366 -136.97 -67.92 12.30
C GLY A 366 -138.44 -67.89 11.86
N ILE A 367 -138.84 -66.90 11.04
CA ILE A 367 -140.19 -66.79 10.45
C ILE A 367 -140.44 -67.95 9.50
N ALA A 368 -139.48 -68.33 8.66
CA ALA A 368 -139.58 -69.45 7.75
C ALA A 368 -139.78 -70.77 8.52
N PHE A 369 -139.04 -70.97 9.61
CA PHE A 369 -139.23 -72.13 10.49
C PHE A 369 -140.63 -72.15 11.13
N GLN A 370 -141.08 -71.01 11.70
CA GLN A 370 -142.44 -70.90 12.25
C GLN A 370 -143.52 -71.16 11.19
N THR A 371 -143.33 -70.64 9.97
CA THR A 371 -144.26 -70.82 8.84
C THR A 371 -144.30 -72.29 8.39
N ASN A 372 -143.16 -72.98 8.38
CA ASN A 372 -143.06 -74.42 8.10
C ASN A 372 -143.82 -75.26 9.15
N ILE A 373 -143.75 -74.89 10.43
CA ILE A 373 -144.51 -75.56 11.51
C ILE A 373 -146.01 -75.26 11.41
N LEU A 374 -146.41 -74.02 11.14
CA LEU A 374 -147.82 -73.65 10.91
C LEU A 374 -148.41 -74.40 9.72
N ALA A 375 -147.66 -74.49 8.62
CA ALA A 375 -148.07 -75.20 7.42
C ALA A 375 -148.20 -76.71 7.65
N LEU A 376 -147.29 -77.31 8.44
CA LEU A 376 -147.41 -78.71 8.86
C LEU A 376 -148.68 -78.93 9.69
N ASN A 377 -148.96 -78.07 10.67
CA ASN A 377 -150.17 -78.17 11.48
C ASN A 377 -151.44 -78.02 10.62
N ALA A 378 -151.44 -77.08 9.67
CA ALA A 378 -152.55 -76.90 8.73
C ALA A 378 -152.73 -78.12 7.80
N ALA A 379 -151.65 -78.76 7.34
CA ALA A 379 -151.71 -79.96 6.52
C ALA A 379 -152.30 -81.16 7.30
N VAL A 380 -151.97 -81.28 8.59
CA VAL A 380 -152.51 -82.31 9.48
C VAL A 380 -154.01 -82.11 9.71
N GLU A 381 -154.45 -80.88 10.01
CA GLU A 381 -155.87 -80.61 10.25
C GLU A 381 -156.72 -80.73 8.98
N ALA A 382 -156.13 -80.38 7.82
CA ALA A 382 -156.76 -80.60 6.51
C ALA A 382 -156.93 -82.10 6.18
N ALA A 383 -155.99 -82.95 6.56
CA ALA A 383 -156.13 -84.41 6.41
C ALA A 383 -157.24 -84.98 7.32
N ARG A 384 -157.52 -84.32 8.44
CA ARG A 384 -158.56 -84.69 9.42
C ARG A 384 -159.98 -84.38 8.94
N ALA A 385 -160.14 -83.34 8.10
CA ALA A 385 -161.42 -82.90 7.55
C ALA A 385 -161.92 -83.74 6.35
N GLY A 386 -161.18 -84.79 5.96
CA GLY A 386 -161.58 -85.70 4.87
C GLY A 386 -161.79 -84.99 3.53
N GLU A 387 -162.80 -85.41 2.76
CA GLU A 387 -163.07 -84.89 1.40
C GLU A 387 -163.30 -83.36 1.34
N GLN A 388 -163.73 -82.71 2.44
CA GLN A 388 -163.90 -81.26 2.50
C GLN A 388 -162.59 -80.48 2.69
N GLY A 389 -161.50 -81.14 3.13
CA GLY A 389 -160.21 -80.52 3.45
C GLY A 389 -159.17 -80.54 2.32
N ARG A 390 -159.49 -81.18 1.19
CA ARG A 390 -158.54 -81.46 0.10
C ARG A 390 -157.90 -80.21 -0.49
N GLY A 391 -158.66 -79.12 -0.64
CA GLY A 391 -158.14 -77.82 -1.08
C GLY A 391 -157.18 -77.17 -0.08
N PHE A 392 -157.47 -77.30 1.22
CA PHE A 392 -156.60 -76.77 2.29
C PHE A 392 -155.29 -77.55 2.43
N ALA A 393 -155.30 -78.87 2.22
CA ALA A 393 -154.09 -79.70 2.27
C ALA A 393 -153.08 -79.33 1.17
N VAL A 394 -153.56 -78.99 -0.02
CA VAL A 394 -152.71 -78.52 -1.13
C VAL A 394 -152.09 -77.16 -0.79
N VAL A 395 -152.89 -76.21 -0.29
CA VAL A 395 -152.38 -74.89 0.13
C VAL A 395 -151.36 -75.03 1.27
N ALA A 396 -151.63 -75.87 2.27
CA ALA A 396 -150.70 -76.12 3.37
C ALA A 396 -149.37 -76.72 2.90
N THR A 397 -149.41 -77.65 1.93
CA THR A 397 -148.19 -78.21 1.32
C THR A 397 -147.41 -77.15 0.53
N GLU A 398 -148.10 -76.27 -0.19
CA GLU A 398 -147.48 -75.18 -0.94
C GLU A 398 -146.84 -74.13 -0.01
N VAL A 399 -147.52 -73.76 1.09
CA VAL A 399 -146.97 -72.85 2.12
C VAL A 399 -145.75 -73.48 2.79
N ARG A 400 -145.77 -74.80 3.02
CA ARG A 400 -144.63 -75.52 3.58
C ARG A 400 -143.43 -75.50 2.63
N ASN A 401 -143.66 -75.76 1.35
CA ASN A 401 -142.62 -75.68 0.32
C ASN A 401 -142.04 -74.27 0.20
N LEU A 402 -142.89 -73.24 0.28
CA LEU A 402 -142.47 -71.84 0.28
C LEU A 402 -141.62 -71.51 1.52
N ALA A 403 -142.02 -71.97 2.70
CA ALA A 403 -141.27 -71.79 3.94
C ALA A 403 -139.89 -72.48 3.89
N GLN A 404 -139.82 -73.69 3.33
CA GLN A 404 -138.58 -74.42 3.17
C GLN A 404 -137.65 -73.75 2.14
N ARG A 405 -138.20 -73.21 1.05
CA ARG A 405 -137.46 -72.35 0.10
C ARG A 405 -136.96 -71.06 0.75
N SER A 406 -137.78 -70.40 1.59
CA SER A 406 -137.37 -69.21 2.33
C SER A 406 -136.25 -69.48 3.33
N ALA A 407 -136.28 -70.63 4.04
CA ALA A 407 -135.21 -71.02 4.96
C ALA A 407 -133.89 -71.29 4.21
N THR A 408 -133.93 -71.99 3.07
CA THR A 408 -132.73 -72.22 2.23
C THR A 408 -132.16 -70.90 1.72
N ALA A 409 -133.00 -70.01 1.19
CA ALA A 409 -132.56 -68.69 0.70
C ALA A 409 -132.01 -67.81 1.84
N ALA A 410 -132.63 -67.83 3.03
CA ALA A 410 -132.10 -67.13 4.19
C ALA A 410 -130.72 -67.65 4.60
N LYS A 411 -130.51 -68.98 4.57
CA LYS A 411 -129.21 -69.58 4.86
C LYS A 411 -128.13 -69.19 3.85
N GLU A 412 -128.44 -69.19 2.55
CA GLU A 412 -127.52 -68.74 1.49
C GLU A 412 -127.14 -67.26 1.66
N ILE A 413 -128.11 -66.38 1.97
CA ILE A 413 -127.82 -64.96 2.23
C ILE A 413 -126.97 -64.80 3.49
N LYS A 414 -127.24 -65.58 4.55
CA LYS A 414 -126.45 -65.55 5.79
C LYS A 414 -125.00 -65.95 5.54
N GLU A 415 -124.76 -66.99 4.74
CA GLU A 415 -123.41 -67.40 4.34
C GLU A 415 -122.70 -66.29 3.54
N LEU A 416 -123.37 -65.66 2.57
CA LEU A 416 -122.82 -64.52 1.81
C LEU A 416 -122.50 -63.30 2.67
N ILE A 417 -123.33 -62.99 3.67
CA ILE A 417 -123.09 -61.88 4.61
C ILE A 417 -121.90 -62.18 5.53
N VAL A 418 -121.76 -63.42 6.01
CA VAL A 418 -120.60 -63.84 6.81
C VAL A 418 -119.32 -63.77 5.98
N GLU A 419 -119.34 -64.25 4.73
CA GLU A 419 -118.20 -64.16 3.82
C GLU A 419 -117.83 -62.70 3.53
N SER A 420 -118.83 -61.85 3.22
CA SER A 420 -118.62 -60.43 2.94
C SER A 420 -118.09 -59.68 4.17
N GLY A 421 -118.59 -60.00 5.38
CA GLY A 421 -118.09 -59.47 6.64
C GLY A 421 -116.62 -59.82 6.88
N GLY A 422 -116.24 -61.08 6.61
CA GLY A 422 -114.84 -61.51 6.67
C GLY A 422 -113.93 -60.76 5.71
N LYS A 423 -114.39 -60.50 4.47
CA LYS A 423 -113.65 -59.67 3.49
C LYS A 423 -113.52 -58.20 3.94
N VAL A 424 -114.55 -57.62 4.51
CA VAL A 424 -114.52 -56.25 5.06
C VAL A 424 -113.58 -56.16 6.27
N GLU A 425 -113.56 -57.16 7.16
CA GLU A 425 -112.66 -57.19 8.32
C GLU A 425 -111.18 -57.32 7.89
N ALA A 426 -110.89 -58.19 6.92
CA ALA A 426 -109.57 -58.29 6.32
C ALA A 426 -109.14 -56.97 5.64
N GLY A 427 -110.04 -56.34 4.88
CA GLY A 427 -109.81 -55.03 4.27
C GLY A 427 -109.58 -53.93 5.30
N THR A 428 -110.32 -53.93 6.40
CA THR A 428 -110.15 -52.96 7.50
C THR A 428 -108.76 -53.07 8.11
N LYS A 429 -108.26 -54.29 8.38
CA LYS A 429 -106.90 -54.50 8.91
C LYS A 429 -105.81 -54.00 7.96
N LEU A 430 -105.94 -54.27 6.66
CA LEU A 430 -104.97 -53.82 5.66
C LEU A 430 -104.94 -52.30 5.53
N VAL A 431 -106.10 -51.65 5.57
CA VAL A 431 -106.22 -50.20 5.47
C VAL A 431 -105.75 -49.52 6.77
N ASP A 432 -106.01 -50.12 7.94
CA ASP A 432 -105.50 -49.64 9.24
C ASP A 432 -103.96 -49.72 9.33
N GLN A 433 -103.37 -50.83 8.83
CA GLN A 433 -101.92 -50.95 8.69
C GLN A 433 -101.35 -49.90 7.73
N ALA A 434 -102.00 -49.66 6.58
CA ALA A 434 -101.58 -48.61 5.66
C ALA A 434 -101.65 -47.21 6.31
N GLY A 435 -102.64 -46.96 7.16
CA GLY A 435 -102.76 -45.72 7.93
C GLY A 435 -101.63 -45.53 8.95
N GLN A 436 -101.24 -46.60 9.65
CA GLN A 436 -100.11 -46.58 10.58
C GLN A 436 -98.80 -46.27 9.85
N SER A 437 -98.54 -46.91 8.70
CA SER A 437 -97.34 -46.62 7.91
C SER A 437 -97.27 -45.18 7.39
N MET A 438 -98.41 -44.54 7.11
CA MET A 438 -98.43 -43.10 6.75
C MET A 438 -98.12 -42.18 7.94
N THR A 439 -98.24 -42.66 9.18
CA THR A 439 -97.91 -41.90 10.40
C THR A 439 -96.43 -42.00 10.78
N GLU A 440 -95.72 -43.01 10.23
CA GLU A 440 -94.29 -43.23 10.41
C GLU A 440 -93.41 -42.45 9.41
N VAL A 441 -94.04 -41.79 8.41
CA VAL A 441 -93.40 -40.96 7.35
C VAL A 441 -93.62 -39.49 7.66
#